data_AF-S9V836-F1
#
_entry.id   AF-S9V836-F1
#
_cell.length_a   1.000
_cell.length_b   1.000
_cell.length_c   1.000
_cell.angle_alpha   90.00
_cell.angle_beta   90.00
_cell.angle_gamma   90.00
#
_symmetry.space_group_name_H-M   'P 1'
#
loop_
_entity.id
_entity.type
_entity.pdbx_description
1 polymer ?
#
loop_
_entity_poly.entity_id
_entity_poly.type
_entity_poly.pdbx_seq_one_letter_code
_entity_poly.pdbx_strand_id
1 'polypeptide(L)'
;MNEIIPHVAELMTDQYANFLVQKLFDIMPDDVRYNVARVAAPKISMIALTPHGTFSVQKMIETISTREEMEIVRSALSKDVVRLVKDTHGNHVIQKVLQRFDYSDKEFIYEAVASDCVAIAKNKQGCCVLQRCLEHASPDQKTALVKHILSCCLQVVQDPFGNYVLQYVLEAKDSKINDTIAIAFLPHLVQLCMNKFSSNVMEKVLRGASVPIQEMYVETMCNHDIVSQLIQDDFGNYVLQTALSIAAPSQAEALVSAIRPLMPLIKSAPYAKKLEGKIDAITKKTNYRPTAEYENVNRPNGSPTKYDCVNGTYSHHRMHPDNRSAPWQAS
;
A
#
# COMPACT_ATOMS: atom_id res chain seq x y z
N MET A 1 15.92 -30.96 -30.26
CA MET A 1 16.63 -30.17 -29.23
C MET A 1 17.99 -29.65 -29.70
N ASN A 2 18.84 -30.47 -30.33
CA ASN A 2 20.15 -30.03 -30.83
C ASN A 2 20.09 -28.85 -31.83
N GLU A 3 19.04 -28.77 -32.65
CA GLU A 3 18.82 -27.65 -33.58
C GLU A 3 18.17 -26.43 -32.91
N ILE A 4 17.49 -26.60 -31.77
CA ILE A 4 16.71 -25.55 -31.09
C ILE A 4 17.57 -24.78 -30.10
N ILE A 5 18.34 -25.49 -29.26
CA ILE A 5 19.10 -24.91 -28.15
C ILE A 5 20.02 -23.77 -28.61
N PRO A 6 20.82 -23.90 -29.69
CA PRO A 6 21.70 -22.83 -30.14
C PRO A 6 20.97 -21.53 -30.52
N HIS A 7 19.71 -21.64 -30.94
CA HIS A 7 18.87 -20.54 -31.40
C HIS A 7 17.80 -20.13 -30.38
N VAL A 8 17.81 -20.70 -29.17
CA VAL A 8 16.70 -20.57 -28.22
C VAL A 8 16.41 -19.11 -27.85
N ALA A 9 17.44 -18.27 -27.75
CA ALA A 9 17.28 -16.85 -27.46
C ALA A 9 16.45 -16.11 -28.53
N GLU A 10 16.68 -16.42 -29.81
CA GLU A 10 15.93 -15.83 -30.94
C GLU A 10 14.49 -16.34 -30.93
N LEU A 11 14.31 -17.65 -30.75
CA LEU A 11 13.00 -18.30 -30.68
C LEU A 11 12.15 -17.80 -29.51
N MET A 12 12.75 -17.51 -28.36
CA MET A 12 12.05 -16.96 -27.19
C MET A 12 11.44 -15.58 -27.47
N THR A 13 12.05 -14.78 -28.34
CA THR A 13 11.60 -13.42 -28.67
C THR A 13 10.70 -13.34 -29.90
N ASP A 14 10.63 -14.42 -30.70
CA ASP A 14 9.81 -14.47 -31.90
C ASP A 14 8.31 -14.50 -31.57
N GLN A 15 7.49 -13.84 -32.39
CA GLN A 15 6.05 -13.69 -32.17
C GLN A 15 5.25 -15.01 -32.15
N TYR A 16 5.77 -16.07 -32.78
CA TYR A 16 5.13 -17.39 -32.83
C TYR A 16 5.97 -18.47 -32.13
N ALA A 17 7.28 -18.48 -32.33
CA ALA A 17 8.15 -19.52 -31.78
C ALA A 17 8.26 -19.45 -30.24
N ASN A 18 7.97 -18.30 -29.62
CA ASN A 18 7.93 -18.19 -28.16
C ASN A 18 6.94 -19.20 -27.54
N PHE A 19 5.80 -19.45 -28.20
CA PHE A 19 4.81 -20.41 -27.70
C PHE A 19 5.34 -21.85 -27.75
N LEU A 20 6.09 -22.19 -28.80
CA LEU A 20 6.77 -23.48 -28.88
C LEU A 20 7.77 -23.62 -27.72
N VAL A 21 8.64 -22.63 -27.51
CA VAL A 21 9.63 -22.66 -26.42
C VAL A 21 8.96 -22.81 -25.05
N GLN A 22 7.87 -22.07 -24.80
CA GLN A 22 7.08 -22.21 -23.57
C GLN A 22 6.52 -23.62 -23.37
N LYS A 23 5.96 -24.24 -24.43
CA LYS A 23 5.47 -25.61 -24.36
C LYS A 23 6.57 -26.64 -24.19
N LEU A 24 7.75 -26.38 -24.75
CA LEU A 24 8.89 -27.26 -24.53
C LEU A 24 9.34 -27.21 -23.06
N PHE A 25 9.33 -26.06 -22.39
CA PHE A 25 9.65 -25.99 -20.95
C PHE A 25 8.74 -26.88 -20.09
N ASP A 26 7.50 -27.14 -20.50
CA ASP A 26 6.58 -28.06 -19.78
C ASP A 26 7.02 -29.52 -19.81
N ILE A 27 7.82 -29.93 -20.81
CA ILE A 27 8.12 -31.34 -21.09
C ILE A 27 9.62 -31.66 -21.16
N MET A 28 10.49 -30.64 -21.25
CA MET A 28 11.94 -30.84 -21.31
C MET A 28 12.44 -31.42 -19.98
N PRO A 29 13.30 -32.45 -20.00
CA PRO A 29 14.01 -32.92 -18.81
C PRO A 29 14.98 -31.86 -18.26
N ASP A 30 15.34 -32.01 -16.99
CA ASP A 30 16.15 -31.05 -16.23
C ASP A 30 17.51 -30.75 -16.88
N ASP A 31 18.19 -31.76 -17.45
CA ASP A 31 19.47 -31.57 -18.15
C ASP A 31 19.32 -30.74 -19.44
N VAL A 32 18.19 -30.88 -20.14
CA VAL A 32 17.88 -30.11 -21.34
C VAL A 32 17.52 -28.68 -20.97
N ARG A 33 16.68 -28.47 -19.94
CA ARG A 33 16.34 -27.12 -19.45
C ARG A 33 17.56 -26.38 -18.92
N TYR A 34 18.45 -27.06 -18.20
CA TYR A 34 19.75 -26.53 -17.78
C TYR A 34 20.57 -26.01 -18.97
N ASN A 35 20.68 -26.80 -20.06
CA ASN A 35 21.39 -26.38 -21.26
C ASN A 35 20.72 -25.16 -21.94
N VAL A 36 19.39 -25.12 -21.99
CA VAL A 36 18.62 -23.97 -22.51
C VAL A 36 18.88 -22.72 -21.67
N ALA A 37 18.79 -22.82 -20.33
CA ALA A 37 19.05 -21.71 -19.43
C ALA A 37 20.48 -21.17 -19.61
N ARG A 38 21.48 -22.05 -19.74
CA ARG A 38 22.88 -21.67 -19.97
C ARG A 38 23.08 -20.91 -21.28
N VAL A 39 22.40 -21.32 -22.37
CA VAL A 39 22.50 -20.63 -23.67
C VAL A 39 21.74 -19.32 -23.67
N ALA A 40 20.58 -19.25 -23.00
CA ALA A 40 19.79 -18.02 -22.91
C ALA A 40 20.39 -16.98 -21.96
N ALA A 41 21.09 -17.41 -20.91
CA ALA A 41 21.58 -16.57 -19.82
C ALA A 41 22.29 -15.27 -20.25
N PRO A 42 23.24 -15.27 -21.22
CA PRO A 42 23.91 -14.04 -21.63
C PRO A 42 22.98 -12.96 -22.22
N LYS A 43 21.79 -13.35 -22.69
CA LYS A 43 20.80 -12.46 -23.31
C LYS A 43 19.49 -12.39 -22.52
N ILE A 44 19.38 -13.05 -21.36
CA ILE A 44 18.09 -13.27 -20.69
C ILE A 44 17.40 -11.96 -20.32
N SER A 45 18.15 -10.95 -19.86
CA SER A 45 17.61 -9.63 -19.57
C SER A 45 17.04 -8.97 -20.84
N MET A 46 17.73 -9.06 -21.98
CA MET A 46 17.22 -8.50 -23.23
C MET A 46 15.95 -9.23 -23.69
N ILE A 47 15.90 -10.56 -23.54
CA ILE A 47 14.73 -11.36 -23.89
C ILE A 47 13.53 -10.95 -23.01
N ALA A 48 13.75 -10.80 -21.70
CA ALA A 48 12.73 -10.41 -20.73
C ALA A 48 12.09 -9.02 -21.00
N LEU A 49 12.83 -8.12 -21.65
CA LEU A 49 12.38 -6.77 -22.01
C LEU A 49 11.55 -6.75 -23.32
N THR A 50 11.27 -7.90 -23.93
CA THR A 50 10.46 -7.98 -25.17
C THR A 50 9.03 -8.44 -24.90
N PRO A 51 8.05 -8.04 -25.74
CA PRO A 51 6.64 -8.45 -25.58
C PRO A 51 6.42 -9.96 -25.57
N HIS A 52 7.22 -10.72 -26.33
CA HIS A 52 7.09 -12.19 -26.43
C HIS A 52 8.06 -12.92 -25.50
N GLY A 53 9.29 -12.42 -25.38
CA GLY A 53 10.34 -13.04 -24.56
C GLY A 53 10.01 -13.06 -23.08
N THR A 54 9.27 -12.07 -22.55
CA THR A 54 8.83 -12.08 -21.15
C THR A 54 8.07 -13.35 -20.78
N PHE A 55 7.19 -13.84 -21.65
CA PHE A 55 6.42 -15.07 -21.39
C PHE A 55 7.32 -16.30 -21.38
N SER A 56 8.28 -16.37 -22.30
CA SER A 56 9.27 -17.45 -22.35
C SER A 56 10.16 -17.48 -21.10
N VAL A 57 10.62 -16.32 -20.62
CA VAL A 57 11.45 -16.23 -19.41
C VAL A 57 10.64 -16.53 -18.15
N GLN A 58 9.40 -16.03 -18.05
CA GLN A 58 8.50 -16.39 -16.96
C GLN A 58 8.26 -17.91 -16.92
N LYS A 59 8.04 -18.53 -18.09
CA LYS A 59 7.83 -19.98 -18.18
C LYS A 59 9.09 -20.78 -17.81
N MET A 60 10.26 -20.30 -18.20
CA MET A 60 11.54 -20.85 -17.73
C MET A 60 11.61 -20.82 -16.21
N ILE A 61 11.32 -19.67 -15.57
CA ILE A 61 11.36 -19.52 -14.11
C ILE A 61 10.33 -20.44 -13.40
N GLU A 62 9.14 -20.61 -13.98
CA GLU A 62 8.10 -21.48 -13.42
C GLU A 62 8.52 -22.94 -13.36
N THR A 63 9.33 -23.39 -14.33
CA THR A 63 9.70 -24.79 -14.56
C THR A 63 11.06 -25.18 -13.99
N ILE A 64 11.78 -24.24 -13.35
CA ILE A 64 13.01 -24.53 -12.61
C ILE A 64 12.72 -25.60 -11.55
N SER A 65 13.52 -26.67 -11.55
CA SER A 65 13.44 -27.77 -10.56
C SER A 65 14.78 -27.98 -9.84
N THR A 66 15.88 -27.48 -10.39
CA THR A 66 17.23 -27.69 -9.87
C THR A 66 17.86 -26.40 -9.35
N ARG A 67 18.79 -26.53 -8.41
CA ARG A 67 19.55 -25.39 -7.85
C ARG A 67 20.43 -24.75 -8.94
N GLU A 68 21.00 -25.55 -9.83
CA GLU A 68 21.88 -25.10 -10.91
C GLU A 68 21.13 -24.25 -11.95
N GLU A 69 19.91 -24.65 -12.36
CA GLU A 69 19.06 -23.84 -13.22
C GLU A 69 18.72 -22.49 -12.57
N MET A 70 18.35 -22.52 -11.28
CA MET A 70 18.04 -21.32 -10.50
C MET A 70 19.22 -20.35 -10.46
N GLU A 71 20.42 -20.84 -10.13
CA GLU A 71 21.63 -20.01 -10.05
C GLU A 71 21.98 -19.36 -11.40
N ILE A 72 21.79 -20.06 -12.52
CA ILE A 72 22.00 -19.50 -13.86
C ILE A 72 21.07 -18.30 -14.08
N VAL A 73 19.78 -18.47 -13.83
CA VAL A 73 18.78 -17.41 -14.02
C VAL A 73 19.01 -16.25 -13.05
N ARG A 74 19.26 -16.55 -11.77
CA ARG A 74 19.57 -15.55 -10.73
C ARG A 74 20.78 -14.70 -11.12
N SER A 75 21.89 -15.34 -11.47
CA SER A 75 23.13 -14.66 -11.86
C SER A 75 22.91 -13.77 -13.10
N ALA A 76 22.19 -14.28 -14.10
CA ALA A 76 21.96 -13.57 -15.34
C ALA A 76 21.04 -12.34 -15.17
N LEU A 77 19.99 -12.43 -14.34
CA LEU A 77 19.08 -11.30 -14.08
C LEU A 77 19.67 -10.26 -13.11
N SER A 78 20.59 -10.67 -12.22
CA SER A 78 21.12 -9.82 -11.15
C SER A 78 21.72 -8.49 -11.60
N LYS A 79 22.26 -8.43 -12.83
CA LYS A 79 22.93 -7.25 -13.38
C LYS A 79 21.97 -6.15 -13.85
N ASP A 80 20.71 -6.51 -14.10
CA ASP A 80 19.73 -5.63 -14.76
C ASP A 80 18.44 -5.44 -13.95
N VAL A 81 18.42 -5.80 -12.66
CA VAL A 81 17.18 -5.81 -11.85
C VAL A 81 16.43 -4.48 -11.94
N VAL A 82 17.10 -3.35 -11.72
CA VAL A 82 16.45 -2.02 -11.77
C VAL A 82 15.83 -1.74 -13.13
N ARG A 83 16.51 -2.11 -14.21
CA ARG A 83 16.01 -1.95 -15.58
C ARG A 83 14.78 -2.82 -15.81
N LEU A 84 14.83 -4.08 -15.39
CA LEU A 84 13.72 -5.03 -15.51
C LEU A 84 12.51 -4.58 -14.70
N VAL A 85 12.71 -4.15 -13.45
CA VAL A 85 11.65 -3.66 -12.55
C VAL A 85 10.85 -2.50 -13.18
N LYS A 86 11.54 -1.58 -13.87
CA LYS A 86 10.96 -0.36 -14.43
C LYS A 86 10.39 -0.55 -15.84
N ASP A 87 10.56 -1.73 -16.43
CA ASP A 87 10.14 -2.04 -17.80
C ASP A 87 8.74 -2.65 -17.86
N THR A 88 8.01 -2.38 -18.94
CA THR A 88 6.63 -2.87 -19.17
C THR A 88 6.54 -4.40 -19.26
N HIS A 89 7.59 -5.09 -19.69
CA HIS A 89 7.63 -6.56 -19.83
C HIS A 89 8.53 -7.21 -18.77
N GLY A 90 9.68 -6.61 -18.49
CA GLY A 90 10.65 -7.09 -17.53
C GLY A 90 10.12 -7.16 -16.10
N ASN A 91 9.18 -6.28 -15.72
CA ASN A 91 8.62 -6.27 -14.38
C ASN A 91 7.91 -7.59 -14.03
N HIS A 92 7.27 -8.22 -15.02
CA HIS A 92 6.59 -9.51 -14.82
C HIS A 92 7.58 -10.65 -14.56
N VAL A 93 8.77 -10.59 -15.18
CA VAL A 93 9.86 -11.54 -14.90
C VAL A 93 10.33 -11.40 -13.46
N ILE A 94 10.56 -10.18 -12.97
CA ILE A 94 10.96 -9.95 -11.57
C ILE A 94 9.86 -10.41 -10.60
N GLN A 95 8.59 -10.11 -10.88
CA GLN A 95 7.47 -10.61 -10.08
C GLN A 95 7.41 -12.14 -10.06
N LYS A 96 7.71 -12.80 -11.18
CA LYS A 96 7.77 -14.26 -11.25
C LYS A 96 8.90 -14.83 -10.38
N VAL A 97 10.06 -14.18 -10.35
CA VAL A 97 11.15 -14.54 -9.43
C VAL A 97 10.69 -14.42 -7.97
N LEU A 98 10.06 -13.31 -7.59
CA LEU A 98 9.56 -13.09 -6.22
C LEU A 98 8.59 -14.18 -5.75
N GLN A 99 7.75 -14.69 -6.67
CA GLN A 99 6.77 -15.75 -6.41
C GLN A 99 7.38 -17.16 -6.32
N ARG A 100 8.47 -17.42 -7.05
CA ARG A 100 9.01 -18.78 -7.22
C ARG A 100 10.24 -19.05 -6.37
N PHE A 101 11.06 -18.04 -6.09
CA PHE A 101 12.34 -18.24 -5.42
C PHE A 101 12.20 -18.13 -3.90
N ASP A 102 12.97 -18.96 -3.20
CA ASP A 102 13.13 -18.92 -1.76
C ASP A 102 13.75 -17.60 -1.31
N TYR A 103 13.60 -17.25 -0.03
CA TYR A 103 13.99 -15.94 0.50
C TYR A 103 15.46 -15.59 0.21
N SER A 104 16.39 -16.52 0.45
CA SER A 104 17.83 -16.31 0.17
C SER A 104 18.12 -16.04 -1.31
N ASP A 105 17.32 -16.62 -2.20
CA ASP A 105 17.61 -16.66 -3.63
C ASP A 105 17.09 -15.42 -4.35
N LYS A 106 16.20 -14.66 -3.71
CA LYS A 106 15.70 -13.36 -4.18
C LYS A 106 16.37 -12.14 -3.53
N GLU A 107 17.39 -12.34 -2.68
CA GLU A 107 18.10 -11.23 -2.01
C GLU A 107 18.67 -10.20 -2.99
N PHE A 108 19.17 -10.66 -4.14
CA PHE A 108 19.69 -9.77 -5.20
C PHE A 108 18.64 -8.76 -5.70
N ILE A 109 17.35 -9.09 -5.61
CA ILE A 109 16.27 -8.15 -5.95
C ILE A 109 16.16 -7.10 -4.84
N TYR A 110 16.17 -7.52 -3.57
CA TYR A 110 16.08 -6.63 -2.41
C TYR A 110 17.23 -5.63 -2.35
N GLU A 111 18.47 -6.08 -2.59
CA GLU A 111 19.64 -5.22 -2.70
C GLU A 111 19.48 -4.16 -3.79
N ALA A 112 19.04 -4.58 -4.98
CA ALA A 112 18.85 -3.68 -6.11
C ALA A 112 17.71 -2.67 -5.86
N VAL A 113 16.55 -3.12 -5.35
CA VAL A 113 15.43 -2.20 -5.08
C VAL A 113 15.74 -1.25 -3.92
N ALA A 114 16.53 -1.67 -2.93
CA ALA A 114 16.98 -0.79 -1.87
C ALA A 114 17.94 0.29 -2.40
N SER A 115 18.83 -0.08 -3.32
CA SER A 115 19.82 0.84 -3.91
C SER A 115 19.20 1.96 -4.77
N ASP A 116 18.08 1.69 -5.44
CA ASP A 116 17.37 2.66 -6.32
C ASP A 116 15.90 2.85 -5.92
N CYS A 117 15.62 2.80 -4.62
CA CYS A 117 14.26 2.75 -4.07
C CYS A 117 13.40 3.94 -4.54
N VAL A 118 13.97 5.15 -4.61
CA VAL A 118 13.24 6.35 -5.03
C VAL A 118 12.83 6.27 -6.50
N ALA A 119 13.76 5.94 -7.41
CA ALA A 119 13.44 5.91 -8.83
C ALA A 119 12.50 4.76 -9.18
N ILE A 120 12.55 3.66 -8.42
CA ILE A 120 11.62 2.53 -8.55
C ILE A 120 10.23 2.91 -8.02
N ALA A 121 10.13 3.51 -6.84
CA ALA A 121 8.86 3.93 -6.27
C ALA A 121 8.12 4.97 -7.14
N LYS A 122 8.86 5.83 -7.83
CA LYS A 122 8.31 6.86 -8.76
C LYS A 122 8.05 6.35 -10.18
N ASN A 123 8.21 5.06 -10.43
CA ASN A 123 7.94 4.46 -11.73
C ASN A 123 6.64 3.66 -11.70
N LYS A 124 5.85 3.73 -12.78
CA LYS A 124 4.53 3.08 -12.89
C LYS A 124 4.59 1.57 -12.65
N GLN A 125 5.60 0.89 -13.19
CA GLN A 125 5.82 -0.55 -13.04
C GLN A 125 6.56 -0.83 -11.72
N GLY A 126 7.56 -0.01 -11.44
CA GLY A 126 8.41 -0.14 -10.26
C GLY A 126 7.63 -0.06 -8.95
N CYS A 127 6.64 0.83 -8.81
CA CYS A 127 5.83 0.92 -7.59
C CYS A 127 5.03 -0.37 -7.34
N CYS A 128 4.56 -1.03 -8.39
CA CYS A 128 3.84 -2.30 -8.29
C CYS A 128 4.79 -3.44 -7.88
N VAL A 129 5.98 -3.50 -8.47
CA VAL A 129 6.99 -4.49 -8.08
C VAL A 129 7.44 -4.28 -6.63
N LEU A 130 7.61 -3.04 -6.19
CA LEU A 130 8.00 -2.73 -4.80
C LEU A 130 6.94 -3.22 -3.79
N GLN A 131 5.65 -3.13 -4.13
CA GLN A 131 4.58 -3.73 -3.33
C GLN A 131 4.65 -5.26 -3.33
N ARG A 132 4.92 -5.90 -4.48
CA ARG A 132 5.15 -7.36 -4.54
C ARG A 132 6.36 -7.79 -3.72
N CYS A 133 7.42 -6.99 -3.66
CA CYS A 133 8.54 -7.24 -2.75
C CYS A 133 8.08 -7.25 -1.29
N LEU A 134 7.23 -6.30 -0.86
CA LEU A 134 6.69 -6.29 0.50
C LEU A 134 5.76 -7.48 0.81
N GLU A 135 5.12 -8.07 -0.20
CA GLU A 135 4.26 -9.25 -0.07
C GLU A 135 5.04 -10.56 0.05
N HIS A 136 6.08 -10.71 -0.75
CA HIS A 136 6.85 -11.94 -0.86
C HIS A 136 8.14 -11.95 -0.04
N ALA A 137 8.37 -10.92 0.77
CA ALA A 137 9.54 -10.80 1.63
C ALA A 137 9.49 -11.74 2.83
N SER A 138 10.67 -12.21 3.26
CA SER A 138 10.84 -12.71 4.63
C SER A 138 10.62 -11.56 5.64
N PRO A 139 10.42 -11.85 6.94
CA PRO A 139 10.32 -10.81 7.96
C PRO A 139 11.50 -9.83 7.96
N ASP A 140 12.73 -10.33 7.75
CA ASP A 140 13.94 -9.51 7.73
C ASP A 140 14.03 -8.66 6.47
N GLN A 141 13.75 -9.24 5.30
CA GLN A 141 13.69 -8.53 4.02
C GLN A 141 12.64 -7.41 4.06
N LYS A 142 11.47 -7.70 4.64
CA LYS A 142 10.38 -6.72 4.77
C LYS A 142 10.79 -5.57 5.67
N THR A 143 11.40 -5.88 6.82
CA THR A 143 11.90 -4.89 7.77
C THR A 143 12.96 -3.99 7.12
N ALA A 144 13.93 -4.57 6.42
CA ALA A 144 14.97 -3.83 5.72
C ALA A 144 14.38 -2.93 4.61
N LEU A 145 13.49 -3.47 3.78
CA LEU A 145 12.85 -2.73 2.69
C LEU A 145 11.99 -1.57 3.21
N VAL A 146 11.19 -1.80 4.26
CA VAL A 146 10.40 -0.74 4.90
C VAL A 146 11.33 0.35 5.44
N LYS A 147 12.43 -0.01 6.10
CA LYS A 147 13.41 0.97 6.59
C LYS A 147 13.96 1.84 5.45
N HIS A 148 14.25 1.27 4.28
CA HIS A 148 14.65 2.04 3.10
C HIS A 148 13.54 2.96 2.59
N ILE A 149 12.30 2.47 2.47
CA ILE A 149 11.15 3.30 2.06
C ILE A 149 10.94 4.47 3.02
N LEU A 150 11.06 4.24 4.34
CA LEU A 150 10.96 5.28 5.36
C LEU A 150 12.04 6.35 5.19
N SER A 151 13.28 5.95 4.87
CA SER A 151 14.39 6.90 4.67
C SER A 151 14.18 7.86 3.50
N CYS A 152 13.32 7.51 2.54
CA CYS A 152 13.02 8.33 1.37
C CYS A 152 11.54 8.74 1.25
N CYS A 153 10.73 8.58 2.31
CA CYS A 153 9.28 8.77 2.26
C CYS A 153 8.86 10.16 1.76
N LEU A 154 9.52 11.23 2.22
CA LEU A 154 9.26 12.60 1.78
C LEU A 154 9.55 12.82 0.29
N GLN A 155 10.49 12.06 -0.30
CA GLN A 155 10.81 12.18 -1.72
C GLN A 155 9.72 11.57 -2.60
N VAL A 156 8.98 10.57 -2.11
CA VAL A 156 8.03 9.77 -2.90
C VAL A 156 6.56 10.09 -2.61
N VAL A 157 6.25 10.74 -1.48
CA VAL A 157 4.86 10.93 -1.02
C VAL A 157 3.98 11.75 -1.97
N GLN A 158 4.56 12.74 -2.66
CA GLN A 158 3.82 13.58 -3.61
C GLN A 158 3.85 13.03 -5.05
N ASP A 159 4.49 11.88 -5.27
CA ASP A 159 4.61 11.29 -6.60
C ASP A 159 3.32 10.53 -7.00
N PRO A 160 2.87 10.57 -8.28
CA PRO A 160 1.68 9.87 -8.75
C PRO A 160 1.68 8.35 -8.51
N PHE A 161 2.85 7.73 -8.42
CA PHE A 161 3.02 6.30 -8.17
C PHE A 161 3.56 6.04 -6.76
N GLY A 162 4.54 6.83 -6.33
CA GLY A 162 5.21 6.67 -5.04
C GLY A 162 4.27 6.78 -3.84
N ASN A 163 3.22 7.60 -3.94
CA ASN A 163 2.20 7.70 -2.89
C ASN A 163 1.54 6.34 -2.58
N TYR A 164 1.34 5.48 -3.57
CA TYR A 164 0.72 4.16 -3.38
C TYR A 164 1.63 3.19 -2.62
N VAL A 165 2.96 3.32 -2.76
CA VAL A 165 3.92 2.54 -1.98
C VAL A 165 3.79 2.87 -0.49
N LEU A 166 3.72 4.15 -0.14
CA LEU A 166 3.54 4.56 1.26
C LEU A 166 2.18 4.16 1.80
N GLN A 167 1.13 4.28 1.00
CA GLN A 167 -0.20 3.81 1.35
C GLN A 167 -0.23 2.31 1.65
N TYR A 168 0.52 1.51 0.88
CA TYR A 168 0.66 0.06 1.11
C TYR A 168 1.38 -0.23 2.43
N VAL A 169 2.46 0.50 2.74
CA VAL A 169 3.15 0.37 4.03
C VAL A 169 2.24 0.73 5.21
N LEU A 170 1.46 1.82 5.10
CA LEU A 170 0.51 2.25 6.13
C LEU A 170 -0.65 1.25 6.35
N GLU A 171 -1.04 0.50 5.32
CA GLU A 171 -2.10 -0.52 5.40
C GLU A 171 -1.71 -1.72 6.28
N ALA A 172 -0.42 -1.95 6.53
CA ALA A 172 0.04 -2.97 7.45
C ALA A 172 -0.32 -2.67 8.93
N LYS A 173 -0.74 -1.42 9.24
CA LYS A 173 -1.16 -0.97 10.58
C LYS A 173 -0.13 -1.20 11.68
N ASP A 174 1.16 -1.15 11.34
CA ASP A 174 2.23 -1.12 12.33
C ASP A 174 2.34 0.29 12.90
N SER A 175 2.03 0.44 14.19
CA SER A 175 1.99 1.75 14.84
C SER A 175 3.35 2.45 14.84
N LYS A 176 4.46 1.73 14.99
CA LYS A 176 5.80 2.35 15.01
C LYS A 176 6.17 2.90 13.65
N ILE A 177 5.87 2.16 12.59
CA ILE A 177 6.11 2.59 11.20
C ILE A 177 5.21 3.79 10.87
N ASN A 178 3.92 3.70 11.20
CA ASN A 178 2.96 4.78 10.96
C ASN A 178 3.36 6.06 11.68
N ASP A 179 3.75 5.94 12.96
CA ASP A 179 4.20 7.05 13.79
C ASP A 179 5.48 7.68 13.24
N THR A 180 6.41 6.86 12.72
CA THR A 180 7.64 7.35 12.08
C THR A 180 7.32 8.21 10.85
N ILE A 181 6.41 7.74 9.98
CA ILE A 181 5.95 8.51 8.80
C ILE A 181 5.24 9.79 9.25
N ALA A 182 4.33 9.67 10.23
CA ALA A 182 3.54 10.78 10.74
C ALA A 182 4.44 11.89 11.31
N ILE A 183 5.47 11.55 12.10
CA ILE A 183 6.41 12.51 12.65
C ILE A 183 7.21 13.19 11.52
N ALA A 184 7.68 12.42 10.53
CA ALA A 184 8.43 12.97 9.40
C ALA A 184 7.58 13.94 8.54
N PHE A 185 6.27 13.74 8.48
CA PHE A 185 5.36 14.54 7.65
C PHE A 185 4.81 15.78 8.36
N LEU A 186 4.82 15.81 9.69
CA LEU A 186 4.22 16.91 10.46
C LEU A 186 4.78 18.30 10.12
N PRO A 187 6.11 18.49 9.92
CA PRO A 187 6.66 19.79 9.48
C PRO A 187 6.19 20.24 8.09
N HIS A 188 5.66 19.32 7.28
CA HIS A 188 5.21 19.55 5.91
C HIS A 188 3.67 19.48 5.78
N LEU A 189 2.95 19.52 6.90
CA LEU A 189 1.50 19.26 6.97
C LEU A 189 0.71 20.01 5.90
N VAL A 190 0.88 21.34 5.79
CA VAL A 190 0.10 22.15 4.84
C VAL A 190 0.37 21.72 3.40
N GLN A 191 1.64 21.64 3.01
CA GLN A 191 2.07 21.23 1.66
C GLN A 191 1.54 19.84 1.29
N LEU A 192 1.61 18.89 2.22
CA LEU A 192 1.22 17.50 1.95
C LEU A 192 -0.30 17.33 1.91
N CYS A 193 -1.05 18.03 2.76
CA CYS A 193 -2.51 18.00 2.77
C CYS A 193 -3.12 18.62 1.50
N MET A 194 -2.49 19.67 0.94
CA MET A 194 -3.00 20.41 -0.22
C MET A 194 -2.53 19.84 -1.57
N ASN A 195 -1.81 18.71 -1.57
CA ASN A 195 -1.35 18.09 -2.81
C ASN A 195 -2.22 16.88 -3.17
N LYS A 196 -2.56 16.79 -4.47
CA LYS A 196 -3.42 15.76 -5.06
C LYS A 196 -3.09 14.32 -4.65
N PHE A 197 -1.82 13.98 -4.53
CA PHE A 197 -1.36 12.62 -4.27
C PHE A 197 -1.14 12.39 -2.77
N SER A 198 -0.36 13.27 -2.13
CA SER A 198 -0.01 13.10 -0.72
C SER A 198 -1.19 13.32 0.22
N SER A 199 -2.24 14.04 -0.16
CA SER A 199 -3.45 14.19 0.67
C SER A 199 -4.07 12.85 1.05
N ASN A 200 -4.11 11.89 0.11
CA ASN A 200 -4.57 10.52 0.37
C ASN A 200 -3.67 9.81 1.39
N VAL A 201 -2.35 10.05 1.32
CA VAL A 201 -1.38 9.51 2.28
C VAL A 201 -1.60 10.14 3.65
N MET A 202 -1.81 11.46 3.72
CA MET A 202 -2.09 12.18 4.97
C MET A 202 -3.36 11.65 5.66
N GLU A 203 -4.41 11.35 4.90
CA GLU A 203 -5.60 10.72 5.47
C GLU A 203 -5.32 9.34 6.09
N LYS A 204 -4.44 8.53 5.47
CA LYS A 204 -4.04 7.23 6.04
C LYS A 204 -3.13 7.40 7.26
N VAL A 205 -2.21 8.37 7.22
CA VAL A 205 -1.36 8.75 8.35
C VAL A 205 -2.22 9.11 9.56
N LEU A 206 -3.21 9.99 9.40
CA LEU A 206 -4.10 10.39 10.49
C LEU A 206 -4.90 9.22 11.08
N ARG A 207 -5.31 8.24 10.26
CA ARG A 207 -6.06 7.06 10.75
C ARG A 207 -5.16 6.01 11.39
N GLY A 208 -3.90 5.95 10.98
CA GLY A 208 -2.95 4.89 11.36
C GLY A 208 -1.98 5.27 12.47
N ALA A 209 -1.77 6.57 12.71
CA ALA A 209 -0.91 7.07 13.77
C ALA A 209 -1.51 6.81 15.16
N SER A 210 -0.67 6.73 16.18
CA SER A 210 -1.08 6.66 17.57
C SER A 210 -1.78 7.93 18.03
N VAL A 211 -2.63 7.81 19.06
CA VAL A 211 -3.43 8.93 19.59
C VAL A 211 -2.58 10.17 19.90
N PRO A 212 -1.41 10.09 20.58
CA PRO A 212 -0.61 11.28 20.85
C PRO A 212 -0.16 12.02 19.59
N ILE A 213 0.16 11.30 18.51
CA ILE A 213 0.55 11.93 17.25
C ILE A 213 -0.66 12.49 16.51
N GLN A 214 -1.79 11.78 16.51
CA GLN A 214 -3.05 12.33 16.00
C GLN A 214 -3.39 13.65 16.70
N GLU A 215 -3.18 13.72 18.01
CA GLU A 215 -3.39 14.93 18.80
C GLU A 215 -2.50 16.08 18.34
N MET A 216 -1.21 15.85 18.10
CA MET A 216 -0.28 16.86 17.56
C MET A 216 -0.73 17.40 16.19
N TYR A 217 -1.22 16.51 15.32
CA TYR A 217 -1.74 16.90 14.01
C TYR A 217 -2.97 17.79 14.12
N VAL A 218 -3.94 17.41 14.95
CA VAL A 218 -5.18 18.19 15.14
C VAL A 218 -4.87 19.54 15.79
N GLU A 219 -4.00 19.57 16.79
CA GLU A 219 -3.54 20.82 17.42
C GLU A 219 -2.91 21.77 16.40
N THR A 220 -2.03 21.26 15.54
CA THR A 220 -1.41 22.05 14.46
C THR A 220 -2.47 22.58 13.49
N MET A 221 -3.46 21.75 13.13
CA MET A 221 -4.56 22.16 12.24
C MET A 221 -5.48 23.22 12.86
N CYS A 222 -5.55 23.34 14.19
CA CYS A 222 -6.35 24.40 14.85
C CYS A 222 -5.77 25.80 14.66
N ASN A 223 -4.53 25.95 14.19
CA ASN A 223 -3.99 27.25 13.81
C ASN A 223 -4.85 27.89 12.70
N HIS A 224 -5.28 29.13 12.93
CA HIS A 224 -6.21 29.85 12.04
C HIS A 224 -5.72 29.91 10.58
N ASP A 225 -4.43 30.17 10.35
CA ASP A 225 -3.86 30.29 9.01
C ASP A 225 -3.80 28.92 8.30
N ILE A 226 -3.55 27.85 9.06
CA ILE A 226 -3.53 26.48 8.54
C ILE A 226 -4.93 26.02 8.17
N VAL A 227 -5.90 26.10 9.10
CA VAL A 227 -7.28 25.66 8.82
C VAL A 227 -7.89 26.46 7.67
N SER A 228 -7.62 27.76 7.57
CA SER A 228 -8.09 28.62 6.48
C SER A 228 -7.56 28.21 5.11
N GLN A 229 -6.29 27.79 5.03
CA GLN A 229 -5.74 27.24 3.80
C GLN A 229 -6.36 25.88 3.46
N LEU A 230 -6.38 24.95 4.43
CA LEU A 230 -6.84 23.59 4.18
C LEU A 230 -8.33 23.51 3.86
N ILE A 231 -9.18 24.35 4.48
CA ILE A 231 -10.63 24.29 4.28
C ILE A 231 -11.04 24.75 2.87
N GLN A 232 -10.29 25.67 2.27
CA GLN A 232 -10.55 26.22 0.93
C GLN A 232 -9.89 25.41 -0.19
N ASP A 233 -8.92 24.56 0.14
CA ASP A 233 -8.18 23.76 -0.84
C ASP A 233 -8.99 22.57 -1.38
N ASP A 234 -8.77 22.23 -2.65
CA ASP A 234 -9.45 21.13 -3.35
C ASP A 234 -9.17 19.75 -2.73
N PHE A 235 -8.04 19.57 -2.05
CA PHE A 235 -7.62 18.31 -1.41
C PHE A 235 -7.57 18.41 0.11
N GLY A 236 -7.05 19.51 0.65
CA GLY A 236 -6.86 19.75 2.09
C GLY A 236 -8.14 19.60 2.90
N ASN A 237 -9.30 19.95 2.32
CA ASN A 237 -10.60 19.84 2.96
C ASN A 237 -10.94 18.38 3.35
N TYR A 238 -10.49 17.39 2.58
CA TYR A 238 -10.73 15.97 2.86
C TYR A 238 -9.86 15.48 4.03
N VAL A 239 -8.64 16.03 4.15
CA VAL A 239 -7.75 15.74 5.26
C VAL A 239 -8.28 16.36 6.56
N LEU A 240 -8.78 17.61 6.52
CA LEU A 240 -9.48 18.22 7.66
C LEU A 240 -10.72 17.42 8.11
N GLN A 241 -11.52 16.93 7.16
CA GLN A 241 -12.66 16.06 7.47
C GLN A 241 -12.23 14.74 8.12
N THR A 242 -11.05 14.23 7.77
CA THR A 242 -10.46 13.05 8.40
C THR A 242 -9.99 13.36 9.81
N ALA A 243 -9.29 14.47 10.02
CA ALA A 243 -8.90 14.97 11.34
C ALA A 243 -10.12 15.10 12.28
N LEU A 244 -11.22 15.71 11.81
CA LEU A 244 -12.47 15.78 12.58
C LEU A 244 -13.08 14.40 12.92
N SER A 245 -12.83 13.37 12.10
CA SER A 245 -13.38 12.03 12.34
C SER A 245 -12.62 11.27 13.42
N ILE A 246 -11.33 11.53 13.55
CA ILE A 246 -10.40 10.77 14.41
C ILE A 246 -10.03 11.53 15.68
N ALA A 247 -10.23 12.86 15.70
CA ALA A 247 -9.91 13.70 16.85
C ALA A 247 -10.63 13.24 18.13
N ALA A 248 -9.90 13.30 19.24
CA ALA A 248 -10.48 13.16 20.58
C ALA A 248 -11.56 14.24 20.82
N PRO A 249 -12.56 14.01 21.68
CA PRO A 249 -13.71 14.93 21.82
C PRO A 249 -13.33 16.40 22.04
N SER A 250 -12.38 16.69 22.94
CA SER A 250 -11.91 18.05 23.22
C SER A 250 -11.22 18.71 22.02
N GLN A 251 -10.44 17.94 21.27
CA GLN A 251 -9.78 18.44 20.07
C GLN A 251 -10.75 18.63 18.90
N ALA A 252 -11.75 17.75 18.78
CA ALA A 252 -12.81 17.89 17.81
C ALA A 252 -13.59 19.19 18.05
N GLU A 253 -13.90 19.53 19.31
CA GLU A 253 -14.49 20.83 19.70
C GLU A 253 -13.60 22.01 19.29
N ALA A 254 -12.30 21.95 19.60
CA ALA A 254 -11.35 23.00 19.24
C ALA A 254 -11.27 23.21 17.72
N LEU A 255 -11.16 22.11 16.95
CA LEU A 255 -11.10 22.16 15.49
C LEU A 255 -12.42 22.67 14.89
N VAL A 256 -13.58 22.28 15.45
CA VAL A 256 -14.88 22.84 15.07
C VAL A 256 -14.96 24.35 15.32
N SER A 257 -14.45 24.81 16.47
CA SER A 257 -14.39 26.23 16.81
C SER A 257 -13.55 27.02 15.81
N ALA A 258 -12.43 26.45 15.35
CA ALA A 258 -11.56 27.05 14.33
C ALA A 258 -12.20 27.05 12.93
N ILE A 259 -12.92 25.99 12.55
CA ILE A 259 -13.56 25.84 11.23
C ILE A 259 -14.80 26.71 11.07
N ARG A 260 -15.65 26.80 12.12
CA ARG A 260 -17.00 27.41 12.03
C ARG A 260 -17.01 28.84 11.46
N PRO A 261 -16.09 29.76 11.83
CA PRO A 261 -16.03 31.11 11.27
C PRO A 261 -15.70 31.15 9.77
N LEU A 262 -15.07 30.10 9.24
CA LEU A 262 -14.58 30.02 7.85
C LEU A 262 -15.59 29.36 6.92
N MET A 263 -16.63 28.70 7.45
CA MET A 263 -17.69 28.06 6.66
C MET A 263 -18.33 28.96 5.58
N PRO A 264 -18.57 30.26 5.82
CA PRO A 264 -19.11 31.15 4.78
C PRO A 264 -18.22 31.26 3.53
N LEU A 265 -16.90 31.07 3.66
CA LEU A 265 -15.95 31.15 2.55
C LEU A 265 -16.13 30.00 1.56
N ILE A 266 -16.55 28.83 2.05
CA ILE A 266 -16.66 27.61 1.25
C ILE A 266 -18.11 27.25 0.90
N LYS A 267 -19.10 28.12 1.17
CA LYS A 267 -20.53 27.80 1.02
C LYS A 267 -20.94 27.23 -0.35
N SER A 268 -20.22 27.60 -1.42
CA SER A 268 -20.46 27.12 -2.79
C SER A 268 -19.65 25.88 -3.17
N ALA A 269 -18.72 25.45 -2.32
CA ALA A 269 -17.86 24.30 -2.58
C ALA A 269 -18.66 22.99 -2.43
N PRO A 270 -18.39 21.97 -3.28
CA PRO A 270 -19.15 20.72 -3.27
C PRO A 270 -19.00 19.92 -1.96
N TYR A 271 -17.91 20.12 -1.22
CA TYR A 271 -17.63 19.45 0.05
C TYR A 271 -18.22 20.15 1.28
N ALA A 272 -18.71 21.38 1.17
CA ALA A 272 -19.13 22.20 2.31
C ALA A 272 -20.25 21.54 3.13
N LYS A 273 -21.28 21.03 2.47
CA LYS A 273 -22.42 20.34 3.11
C LYS A 273 -21.97 19.13 3.95
N LYS A 274 -20.95 18.41 3.50
CA LYS A 274 -20.40 17.24 4.22
C LYS A 274 -19.63 17.69 5.47
N LEU A 275 -18.90 18.80 5.38
CA LEU A 275 -18.20 19.39 6.50
C LEU A 275 -19.18 19.93 7.56
N GLU A 276 -20.24 20.63 7.15
CA GLU A 276 -21.34 21.07 8.04
C GLU A 276 -21.95 19.92 8.81
N GLY A 277 -22.32 18.83 8.11
CA GLY A 277 -22.90 17.65 8.76
C GLY A 277 -21.98 17.03 9.83
N LYS A 278 -20.65 17.07 9.63
CA LYS A 278 -19.68 16.63 10.62
C LYS A 278 -19.61 17.57 11.82
N ILE A 279 -19.57 18.88 11.58
CA ILE A 279 -19.57 19.92 12.62
C ILE A 279 -20.81 19.78 13.51
N ASP A 280 -21.99 19.62 12.90
CA ASP A 280 -23.25 19.47 13.63
C ASP A 280 -23.30 18.19 14.45
N ALA A 281 -22.81 17.07 13.89
CA ALA A 281 -22.73 15.80 14.60
C ALA A 281 -21.84 15.89 15.84
N ILE A 282 -20.70 16.59 15.75
CA ILE A 282 -19.80 16.82 16.89
C ILE A 282 -20.49 17.73 17.91
N THR A 283 -21.05 18.86 17.48
CA THR A 283 -21.73 19.83 18.37
C THR A 283 -22.90 19.21 19.14
N LYS A 284 -23.64 18.27 18.53
CA LYS A 284 -24.72 17.54 19.22
C LYS A 284 -24.19 16.58 20.30
N LYS A 285 -23.09 15.89 20.03
CA LYS A 285 -22.47 14.96 21.00
C LYS A 285 -21.92 15.70 22.22
N THR A 286 -21.43 16.91 22.04
CA THR A 286 -20.83 17.71 23.12
C THR A 286 -21.90 18.35 24.01
N ASN A 287 -23.03 18.76 23.42
CA ASN A 287 -24.19 19.29 24.15
C ASN A 287 -25.02 18.21 24.86
N TYR A 288 -24.95 16.94 24.42
CA TYR A 288 -25.55 15.81 25.14
C TYR A 288 -24.60 15.35 26.26
N ARG A 289 -24.57 16.09 27.39
CA ARG A 289 -24.10 15.53 28.67
C ARG A 289 -25.30 14.86 29.34
N PRO A 290 -25.27 13.54 29.62
CA PRO A 290 -26.29 12.94 30.47
C PRO A 290 -26.25 13.66 31.81
N THR A 291 -27.37 14.21 32.25
CA THR A 291 -27.54 14.61 33.64
C THR A 291 -27.26 13.38 34.49
N ALA A 292 -26.28 13.48 35.38
CA ALA A 292 -26.11 12.49 36.44
C ALA A 292 -27.37 12.55 37.31
N GLU A 293 -28.36 11.72 36.98
CA GLU A 293 -29.52 11.52 37.83
C GLU A 293 -29.10 10.67 39.02
N TYR A 294 -29.14 11.33 40.17
CA TYR A 294 -29.16 10.82 41.54
C TYR A 294 -29.72 9.39 41.67
N GLU A 295 -28.84 8.38 41.78
CA GLU A 295 -29.18 7.16 42.50
C GLU A 295 -29.12 7.45 44.00
N ASN A 296 -30.20 8.02 44.55
CA ASN A 296 -30.40 8.00 45.99
C ASN A 296 -31.89 8.07 46.35
N VAL A 297 -32.61 6.95 46.19
CA VAL A 297 -33.84 6.70 46.95
C VAL A 297 -33.94 5.21 47.34
N ASN A 298 -33.68 4.96 48.61
CA ASN A 298 -34.25 3.92 49.49
C ASN A 298 -34.98 2.74 48.84
N ARG A 299 -34.39 1.54 48.93
CA ARG A 299 -35.13 0.28 49.02
C ARG A 299 -35.54 0.00 50.47
N PRO A 300 -36.75 -0.52 50.69
CA PRO A 300 -36.89 -1.63 51.62
C PRO A 300 -37.52 -2.87 50.96
N ASN A 301 -36.85 -4.00 51.18
CA ASN A 301 -37.30 -5.39 51.26
C ASN A 301 -38.58 -5.83 50.53
N GLY A 302 -38.41 -6.82 49.65
CA GLY A 302 -39.48 -7.73 49.24
C GLY A 302 -39.11 -8.59 48.03
N SER A 303 -38.79 -9.85 48.26
CA SER A 303 -38.69 -10.94 47.27
C SER A 303 -39.38 -12.17 47.88
N PRO A 304 -39.75 -13.25 47.14
CA PRO A 304 -39.82 -13.44 45.67
C PRO A 304 -41.08 -14.20 45.18
N THR A 305 -41.43 -14.09 43.90
CA THR A 305 -42.09 -15.16 43.13
C THR A 305 -41.72 -15.03 41.64
N LYS A 306 -40.87 -15.93 41.12
CA LYS A 306 -41.20 -17.04 40.20
C LYS A 306 -42.10 -16.64 39.02
N TYR A 307 -41.55 -16.64 37.80
CA TYR A 307 -42.05 -17.41 36.66
C TYR A 307 -40.95 -17.60 35.60
N ASP A 308 -40.98 -18.78 35.00
CA ASP A 308 -39.99 -19.43 34.14
C ASP A 308 -40.06 -19.01 32.65
N CYS A 309 -38.93 -19.24 31.96
CA CYS A 309 -38.78 -19.62 30.53
C CYS A 309 -39.27 -18.61 29.46
N VAL A 310 -38.59 -18.38 28.33
CA VAL A 310 -38.18 -19.34 27.30
C VAL A 310 -37.06 -18.73 26.43
N ASN A 311 -36.17 -19.61 25.99
CA ASN A 311 -35.07 -19.43 25.03
C ASN A 311 -35.43 -18.73 23.72
N GLY A 312 -34.51 -17.89 23.23
CA GLY A 312 -34.46 -17.43 21.84
C GLY A 312 -33.01 -17.10 21.46
N THR A 313 -32.33 -18.09 20.87
CA THR A 313 -30.92 -18.06 20.49
C THR A 313 -30.66 -17.10 19.31
N TYR A 314 -29.54 -16.40 19.43
CA TYR A 314 -28.95 -15.45 18.48
C TYR A 314 -28.68 -16.09 17.11
N SER A 315 -29.11 -15.42 16.04
CA SER A 315 -28.67 -15.69 14.66
C SER A 315 -27.65 -14.64 14.23
N HIS A 316 -26.42 -15.09 14.01
CA HIS A 316 -25.30 -14.33 13.44
C HIS A 316 -25.65 -13.76 12.05
N HIS A 317 -25.66 -12.44 11.91
CA HIS A 317 -25.57 -11.80 10.60
C HIS A 317 -24.10 -11.52 10.26
N ARG A 318 -23.62 -12.20 9.21
CA ARG A 318 -22.33 -11.97 8.55
C ARG A 318 -22.31 -10.56 7.95
N MET A 319 -21.27 -9.78 8.26
CA MET A 319 -20.94 -8.58 7.50
C MET A 319 -20.25 -8.96 6.18
N HIS A 320 -20.77 -8.41 5.09
CA HIS A 320 -20.11 -8.36 3.79
C HIS A 320 -18.90 -7.40 3.86
N PRO A 321 -17.74 -7.75 3.28
CA PRO A 321 -16.64 -6.80 3.14
C PRO A 321 -16.91 -5.82 1.99
N ASP A 322 -16.75 -4.54 2.31
CA ASP A 322 -16.92 -3.39 1.44
C ASP A 322 -15.80 -3.39 0.38
N ASN A 323 -16.21 -3.51 -0.88
CA ASN A 323 -15.34 -3.64 -2.04
C ASN A 323 -14.91 -2.24 -2.51
N ARG A 324 -13.75 -1.76 -2.05
CA ARG A 324 -13.02 -0.66 -2.70
C ARG A 324 -11.70 -1.19 -3.23
N SER A 325 -11.82 -1.78 -4.41
CA SER A 325 -10.76 -2.21 -5.29
C SER A 325 -9.83 -1.04 -5.63
N ALA A 326 -8.53 -1.27 -5.46
CA ALA A 326 -7.46 -0.42 -5.96
C ALA A 326 -7.54 -0.34 -7.50
N PRO A 327 -7.48 0.86 -8.12
CA PRO A 327 -7.74 1.01 -9.55
C PRO A 327 -6.45 0.93 -10.37
N TRP A 328 -5.62 -0.11 -10.23
CA TRP A 328 -4.49 -0.33 -11.16
C TRP A 328 -4.13 -1.83 -11.24
N GLN A 329 -5.06 -2.62 -11.75
CA GLN A 329 -4.72 -3.83 -12.49
C GLN A 329 -5.09 -3.57 -13.96
N ALA A 330 -4.08 -3.27 -14.78
CA ALA A 330 -4.24 -3.22 -16.22
C ALA A 330 -3.05 -3.95 -16.86
N SER A 331 -3.40 -5.13 -17.39
CA SER A 331 -2.77 -5.91 -18.48
C SER A 331 -1.31 -6.35 -18.32
#